data_AF-A0A143XCY2-F1
#
_entry.id   AF-A0A143XCY2-F1
#
_cell.length_a   1.000
_cell.length_b   1.000
_cell.length_c   1.000
_cell.angle_alpha   90.00
_cell.angle_beta   90.00
_cell.angle_gamma   90.00
#
_symmetry.space_group_name_H-M   'P 1'
#
loop_
_entity.id
_entity.type
_entity.pdbx_description
1 polymer ?
#
loop_
_entity_poly.entity_id
_entity_poly.type
_entity_poly.pdbx_seq_one_letter_code
_entity_poly.pdbx_strand_id
1 'polypeptide(L)'
;MEKSKLVTFIGEFYIFGGVTVLLSLLFHGSTLNHVFGLPQVPDYLVKLIIAALYIPMGYFYIKRVKFAYWAILILAIVSFCISADLTTNLNIQPYIGNMVYSLCVVIVTLLKRVLYATTNF
;
A
#
# COMPACT_ATOMS: atom_id res chain seq x y z
N MET A 1 7.46 22.87 -10.44
CA MET A 1 7.63 21.44 -10.77
C MET A 1 6.24 20.86 -11.00
N GLU A 2 5.93 20.44 -12.22
CA GLU A 2 4.60 19.90 -12.55
C GLU A 2 4.30 18.67 -11.67
N LYS A 3 3.14 18.66 -10.99
CA LYS A 3 2.77 17.54 -10.12
C LYS A 3 2.55 16.30 -10.99
N SER A 4 3.38 15.26 -10.82
CA SER A 4 3.16 13.99 -11.52
C SER A 4 1.84 13.37 -11.06
N LYS A 5 0.82 13.42 -11.94
CA LYS A 5 -0.54 12.88 -11.69
C LYS A 5 -0.52 11.42 -11.22
N LEU A 6 0.31 10.58 -11.85
CA LEU A 6 0.46 9.16 -11.48
C LEU A 6 0.90 8.97 -10.04
N VAL A 7 1.85 9.79 -9.58
CA VAL A 7 2.34 9.64 -8.21
C VAL A 7 1.32 10.18 -7.20
N THR A 8 0.64 11.28 -7.52
CA THR A 8 -0.47 11.76 -6.69
C THR A 8 -1.53 10.68 -6.55
N PHE A 9 -1.91 10.03 -7.66
CA PHE A 9 -2.84 8.91 -7.65
C PHE A 9 -2.38 7.74 -6.78
N ILE A 10 -1.10 7.33 -6.86
CA ILE A 10 -0.55 6.27 -5.99
C ILE A 10 -0.68 6.68 -4.53
N GLY A 11 -0.22 7.88 -4.16
CA GLY A 11 -0.29 8.32 -2.77
C GLY A 11 -1.72 8.42 -2.24
N GLU A 12 -2.66 8.92 -3.05
CA GLU A 12 -4.09 8.96 -2.72
C GLU A 12 -4.69 7.57 -2.58
N PHE A 13 -4.26 6.60 -3.40
CA PHE A 13 -4.69 5.21 -3.27
C PHE A 13 -4.24 4.58 -1.94
N TYR A 14 -3.02 4.85 -1.48
CA TYR A 14 -2.58 4.40 -0.15
C TYR A 14 -3.40 5.06 0.97
N ILE A 15 -3.67 6.37 0.87
CA ILE A 15 -4.54 7.06 1.84
C ILE A 15 -5.93 6.43 1.86
N PHE A 16 -6.53 6.27 0.67
CA PHE A 16 -7.85 5.67 0.52
C PHE A 16 -7.87 4.24 1.07
N GLY A 17 -6.87 3.42 0.76
CA GLY A 17 -6.73 2.06 1.30
C GLY A 17 -6.62 2.04 2.82
N GLY A 18 -5.89 2.99 3.42
CA GLY A 18 -5.85 3.11 4.88
C GLY A 18 -7.20 3.50 5.49
N VAL A 19 -7.94 4.40 4.83
CA VAL A 19 -9.30 4.78 5.26
C VAL A 19 -10.27 3.61 5.13
N THR A 20 -10.25 2.85 4.03
CA THR A 20 -11.13 1.68 3.87
C THR A 20 -10.83 0.60 4.90
N VAL A 21 -9.56 0.40 5.27
CA VAL A 21 -9.17 -0.48 6.37
C VAL A 21 -9.73 0.00 7.71
N LEU A 22 -9.70 1.30 8.01
CA LEU A 22 -10.36 1.84 9.22
C LEU A 22 -11.87 1.64 9.20
N LEU A 23 -12.53 1.90 8.08
CA LEU A 23 -13.97 1.65 7.94
C LEU A 23 -14.30 0.16 8.13
N SER A 24 -13.42 -0.74 7.70
CA SER A 24 -13.59 -2.19 7.90
C SER A 24 -13.62 -2.62 9.37
N LEU A 25 -13.09 -1.81 10.29
CA LEU A 25 -13.23 -2.04 11.74
C LEU A 25 -14.67 -1.78 12.22
N LEU A 26 -15.36 -0.81 11.63
CA LEU A 26 -16.72 -0.41 12.00
C LEU A 26 -17.78 -1.29 11.34
N PHE A 27 -17.51 -1.77 10.13
CA PHE A 27 -18.47 -2.49 9.30
C PHE A 27 -18.23 -4.01 9.21
N HIS A 28 -17.44 -4.58 10.13
CA HIS A 28 -17.09 -6.00 10.12
C HIS A 28 -16.52 -6.48 8.76
N GLY A 29 -15.61 -5.70 8.18
CA GLY A 29 -14.98 -6.05 6.91
C GLY A 29 -13.99 -7.21 7.03
N SER A 30 -13.35 -7.57 5.91
CA SER A 30 -12.52 -8.78 5.77
C SER A 30 -11.49 -8.99 6.88
N THR A 31 -11.18 -10.26 7.15
CA THR A 31 -10.19 -10.70 8.14
C THR A 31 -8.77 -10.57 7.59
N LEU A 32 -8.21 -9.36 7.71
CA LEU A 32 -6.87 -9.04 7.20
C LEU A 32 -5.78 -9.84 7.92
N ASN A 33 -5.94 -10.20 9.18
CA ASN A 33 -4.97 -11.07 9.85
C ASN A 33 -4.75 -12.40 9.12
N HIS A 34 -5.79 -13.00 8.53
CA HIS A 34 -5.65 -14.21 7.71
C HIS A 34 -5.01 -13.91 6.35
N VAL A 35 -5.40 -12.80 5.70
CA VAL A 35 -4.83 -12.37 4.41
C VAL A 35 -3.32 -12.13 4.52
N PHE A 36 -2.87 -11.56 5.65
CA PHE A 36 -1.46 -11.27 5.90
C PHE A 36 -0.70 -12.43 6.57
N GLY A 37 -1.30 -13.61 6.74
CA GLY A 37 -0.63 -14.78 7.33
C GLY A 37 -0.31 -14.64 8.83
N LEU A 38 -1.05 -13.79 9.53
CA LEU A 38 -0.90 -13.49 10.97
C LEU A 38 -2.14 -13.95 11.78
N PRO A 39 -2.60 -15.22 11.69
CA PRO A 39 -3.85 -15.66 12.32
C PRO A 39 -3.81 -15.58 13.85
N GLN A 40 -2.60 -15.60 14.44
CA GLN A 40 -2.36 -15.49 15.89
C GLN A 40 -2.56 -14.04 16.39
N VAL A 41 -2.55 -13.05 15.49
CA VAL A 41 -2.68 -11.63 15.83
C VAL A 41 -4.14 -11.23 15.70
N PRO A 42 -4.71 -10.51 16.69
CA PRO A 42 -6.05 -9.96 16.57
C PRO A 42 -6.22 -9.10 15.32
N ASP A 43 -7.26 -9.37 14.54
CA ASP A 43 -7.53 -8.69 13.26
C ASP A 43 -7.60 -7.16 13.40
N TYR A 44 -8.17 -6.66 14.49
CA TYR A 44 -8.25 -5.22 14.74
C TYR A 44 -6.87 -4.57 14.87
N LEU A 45 -5.88 -5.25 15.46
CA LEU A 45 -4.51 -4.74 15.56
C LEU A 45 -3.85 -4.67 14.18
N VAL A 46 -4.03 -5.72 13.37
CA VAL A 46 -3.50 -5.77 11.99
C VAL A 46 -4.08 -4.61 11.17
N LYS A 47 -5.41 -4.40 11.24
CA LYS A 47 -6.10 -3.29 10.57
C LYS A 47 -5.60 -1.92 11.04
N LEU A 48 -5.46 -1.71 12.35
CA LEU A 48 -4.94 -0.45 12.90
C LEU A 48 -3.51 -0.17 12.43
N ILE A 49 -2.63 -1.16 12.43
CA ILE A 49 -1.24 -1.03 11.95
C ILE A 49 -1.22 -0.67 10.47
N ILE A 50 -2.00 -1.38 9.63
CA ILE A 50 -2.07 -1.11 8.20
C ILE A 50 -2.53 0.34 7.96
N ALA A 51 -3.61 0.76 8.60
CA ALA A 51 -4.11 2.13 8.46
C ALA A 51 -3.10 3.19 8.93
N ALA A 52 -2.45 2.95 10.07
CA ALA A 52 -1.42 3.84 10.63
C ALA A 52 -0.17 3.95 9.75
N LEU A 53 0.12 2.93 8.94
CA LEU A 53 1.19 2.98 7.93
C LEU A 53 0.73 3.62 6.62
N TYR A 54 -0.41 3.16 6.08
CA TYR A 54 -0.87 3.53 4.74
C TYR A 54 -1.20 5.02 4.63
N ILE A 55 -1.91 5.60 5.61
CA ILE A 55 -2.37 6.99 5.53
C ILE A 55 -1.17 7.97 5.56
N PRO A 56 -0.27 7.93 6.57
CA PRO A 56 0.85 8.85 6.61
C PRO A 56 1.83 8.63 5.45
N MET A 57 2.09 7.37 5.06
CA MET A 57 3.00 7.09 3.95
C MET A 57 2.45 7.60 2.62
N GLY A 58 1.15 7.43 2.35
CA GLY A 58 0.51 8.01 1.17
C GLY A 58 0.64 9.53 1.13
N TYR A 59 0.37 10.21 2.26
CA TYR A 59 0.53 11.66 2.37
C TYR A 59 1.97 12.12 2.12
N PHE A 60 2.95 11.51 2.80
CA PHE A 60 4.36 11.85 2.65
C PHE A 60 4.91 11.52 1.25
N TYR A 61 4.38 10.48 0.60
CA TYR A 61 4.73 10.12 -0.76
C TYR A 61 4.27 11.18 -1.76
N ILE A 62 3.06 11.73 -1.59
CA ILE A 62 2.56 12.89 -2.37
C ILE A 62 3.48 14.11 -2.17
N LYS A 63 3.93 14.33 -0.93
CA LYS A 63 4.85 15.41 -0.53
C LYS A 63 6.32 15.18 -0.94
N ARG A 64 6.63 14.08 -1.62
CA ARG A 64 7.99 13.77 -2.11
C ARG A 64 9.03 13.58 -1.03
N VAL A 65 8.60 13.13 0.14
CA VAL A 65 9.50 12.83 1.25
C VAL A 65 10.32 11.57 0.93
N LYS A 66 11.64 11.66 1.06
CA LYS A 66 12.58 10.58 0.70
C LYS A 66 12.33 9.27 1.45
N PHE A 67 11.97 9.33 2.74
CA PHE A 67 11.62 8.14 3.52
C PHE A 67 10.36 7.45 2.97
N ALA A 68 9.34 8.23 2.59
CA ALA A 68 8.09 7.68 2.08
C ALA A 68 8.25 6.96 0.73
N TYR A 69 9.23 7.36 -0.09
CA TYR A 69 9.60 6.61 -1.30
C TYR A 69 9.99 5.17 -0.97
N TRP A 70 10.89 4.97 0.01
CA TRP A 70 11.34 3.64 0.40
C TRP A 70 10.22 2.85 1.07
N ALA A 71 9.44 3.49 1.93
CA ALA A 71 8.31 2.85 2.59
C ALA A 71 7.26 2.35 1.58
N ILE A 72 6.82 3.19 0.63
CA ILE A 72 5.85 2.79 -0.41
C ILE A 72 6.44 1.69 -1.30
N LEU A 73 7.72 1.77 -1.66
CA LEU A 73 8.35 0.73 -2.47
C LEU A 73 8.35 -0.63 -1.75
N ILE A 74 8.72 -0.67 -0.47
CA ILE A 74 8.69 -1.89 0.35
C ILE A 74 7.25 -2.40 0.49
N LEU A 75 6.29 -1.52 0.82
CA LEU A 75 4.89 -1.89 0.94
C LEU A 75 4.35 -2.47 -0.36
N ALA A 76 4.66 -1.88 -1.51
CA ALA A 76 4.24 -2.38 -2.82
C ALA A 76 4.84 -3.74 -3.13
N ILE A 77 6.12 -3.97 -2.84
CA ILE A 77 6.77 -5.28 -3.03
C ILE A 77 6.12 -6.35 -2.14
N VAL A 78 5.90 -6.04 -0.86
CA VAL A 78 5.25 -6.97 0.08
C VAL A 78 3.83 -7.28 -0.37
N SER A 79 3.05 -6.26 -0.75
CA SER A 79 1.69 -6.44 -1.27
C SER A 79 1.66 -7.25 -2.57
N PHE A 80 2.66 -7.08 -3.45
CA PHE A 80 2.81 -7.89 -4.65
C PHE A 80 3.03 -9.35 -4.31
N CYS A 81 3.98 -9.67 -3.42
CA CYS A 81 4.28 -11.04 -3.02
C CYS A 81 3.06 -11.73 -2.38
N ILE A 82 2.38 -11.05 -1.44
CA ILE A 82 1.16 -11.58 -0.80
C ILE A 82 0.07 -11.81 -1.84
N SER A 83 -0.15 -10.85 -2.74
CA SER A 83 -1.21 -10.95 -3.75
C SER A 83 -0.89 -12.01 -4.81
N ALA A 84 0.38 -12.21 -5.14
CA ALA A 84 0.83 -13.26 -6.06
C ALA A 84 0.59 -14.65 -5.46
N ASP A 85 0.98 -14.86 -4.19
CA ASP A 85 0.72 -16.12 -3.48
C ASP A 85 -0.79 -16.41 -3.39
N LEU A 86 -1.59 -15.44 -2.96
CA LEU A 86 -3.05 -15.60 -2.87
C LEU A 86 -3.69 -15.80 -4.26
N THR A 87 -3.16 -15.18 -5.31
CA THR A 87 -3.61 -15.42 -6.69
C THR A 87 -3.33 -16.86 -7.11
N THR A 88 -2.15 -17.39 -6.82
CA THR A 88 -1.80 -18.78 -7.18
C THR A 88 -2.60 -19.82 -6.39
N ASN A 89 -2.86 -19.54 -5.11
CA ASN A 89 -3.52 -20.50 -4.22
C ASN A 89 -5.05 -20.46 -4.31
N LEU A 90 -5.64 -19.28 -4.49
CA LEU A 90 -7.09 -19.09 -4.44
C LEU A 90 -7.69 -18.76 -5.81
N ASN A 91 -6.92 -18.20 -6.74
CA ASN A 91 -7.33 -17.81 -8.09
C ASN A 91 -8.65 -17.00 -8.15
N ILE A 92 -8.89 -16.15 -7.15
CA ILE A 92 -10.07 -15.30 -7.04
C ILE A 92 -9.71 -13.81 -7.12
N GLN A 93 -10.64 -13.00 -7.65
CA GLN A 93 -10.65 -11.57 -7.36
C GLN A 93 -10.85 -11.39 -5.85
N PRO A 94 -10.16 -10.46 -5.16
CA PRO A 94 -9.47 -9.28 -5.68
C PRO A 94 -7.93 -9.44 -5.87
N TYR A 95 -7.35 -10.61 -5.58
CA TYR A 95 -5.90 -10.76 -5.46
C TYR A 95 -5.14 -10.51 -6.76
N ILE A 96 -5.71 -10.91 -7.90
CA ILE A 96 -5.15 -10.64 -9.23
C ILE A 96 -5.02 -9.12 -9.46
N GLY A 97 -6.05 -8.36 -9.10
CA GLY A 97 -6.06 -6.90 -9.23
C GLY A 97 -5.00 -6.24 -8.35
N ASN A 98 -4.89 -6.68 -7.09
CA ASN A 98 -3.88 -6.18 -6.16
C ASN A 98 -2.45 -6.51 -6.61
N MET A 99 -2.23 -7.71 -7.17
CA MET A 99 -0.95 -8.13 -7.72
C MET A 99 -0.54 -7.22 -8.89
N VAL A 100 -1.43 -7.02 -9.87
CA VAL A 100 -1.13 -6.15 -11.03
C VAL A 100 -0.92 -4.71 -10.58
N TYR A 101 -1.78 -4.19 -9.70
CA TYR A 101 -1.67 -2.82 -9.21
C TYR A 101 -0.37 -2.57 -8.45
N SER A 102 0.00 -3.46 -7.52
CA SER A 102 1.24 -3.34 -6.75
C SER A 102 2.48 -3.40 -7.64
N LEU A 103 2.49 -4.23 -8.69
CA LEU A 103 3.55 -4.23 -9.70
C LEU A 103 3.65 -2.89 -10.43
N CYS A 104 2.52 -2.29 -10.83
CA CYS A 104 2.51 -0.95 -11.42
C CYS A 104 3.08 0.10 -10.46
N VAL A 105 2.75 0.03 -9.17
CA VAL A 105 3.29 0.94 -8.14
C VAL A 105 4.82 0.78 -8.04
N VAL A 106 5.35 -0.45 -8.01
CA VAL A 106 6.80 -0.70 -8.00
C VAL A 106 7.47 -0.06 -9.21
N ILE A 107 6.97 -0.33 -10.41
CA ILE A 107 7.54 0.20 -11.66
C ILE A 107 7.52 1.73 -11.67
N VAL A 108 6.36 2.35 -11.38
CA VAL A 108 6.23 3.82 -11.39
C VAL A 108 7.12 4.45 -10.33
N THR A 109 7.18 3.87 -9.12
CA THR A 109 8.02 4.37 -8.03
C THR A 109 9.48 4.37 -8.43
N LEU A 110 9.99 3.27 -9.01
CA LEU A 110 11.37 3.17 -9.49
C LEU A 110 11.68 4.16 -10.63
N LEU A 111 10.79 4.29 -11.61
CA LEU A 111 10.95 5.23 -12.72
C LEU A 111 10.93 6.70 -12.27
N LYS A 112 10.21 7.00 -11.19
CA LYS A 112 10.08 8.36 -10.63
C LYS A 112 11.01 8.63 -9.44
N ARG A 113 11.99 7.75 -9.16
CA ARG A 113 12.94 7.87 -8.03
C ARG A 113 13.62 9.25 -7.93
N VAL A 114 13.93 9.87 -9.06
CA VAL A 114 14.63 11.18 -9.12
C VAL A 114 13.83 12.28 -8.42
N LEU A 115 12.49 12.17 -8.38
CA LEU A 115 11.62 13.13 -7.69
C LEU A 115 11.80 13.15 -6.17
N TYR A 116 12.50 12.15 -5.61
CA TYR A 116 12.70 11.95 -4.17
C TYR A 116 14.19 12.04 -3.77
N ALA A 117 15.08 12.35 -4.72
CA ALA A 117 16.53 12.33 -4.48
C ALA A 117 17.05 13.55 -3.70
N THR A 118 16.32 14.68 -3.77
CA THR A 118 16.79 16.00 -3.29
C THR A 118 16.16 16.45 -1.98
N THR A 119 15.20 15.70 -1.45
CA THR A 119 14.54 15.99 -0.17
C THR A 119 15.38 15.41 0.97
N ASN A 120 16.34 16.20 1.45
CA ASN A 120 16.95 16.00 2.76
C ASN A 120 16.04 16.65 3.81
N PHE A 121 15.74 15.92 4.88
CA PHE A 121 15.08 16.48 6.06
C PHE A 121 16.00 17.49 6.75
#